data_AF-A0A950EFJ4-F1
#
_entry.id   AF-A0A950EFJ4-F1
#
_cell.length_a   1.000
_cell.length_b   1.000
_cell.length_c   1.000
_cell.angle_alpha   90.00
_cell.angle_beta   90.00
_cell.angle_gamma   90.00
#
_symmetry.space_group_name_H-M   'P 1'
#
loop_
_entity.id
_entity.type
_entity.pdbx_description
1 polymer ?
#
loop_
_entity_poly.entity_id
_entity_poly.type
_entity_poly.pdbx_seq_one_letter_code
_entity_poly.pdbx_strand_id
1 'polypeptide(L)'
;ITDSNNNRVVEVTHRKGVVFTYVTNTRPGSIAQPLPTRAVRLANGNTLISDQFNDQVIAVDRAGNIVFTQGQIQTDGTGLDELNAPYDAKVIGDFTGLTNPLAGSE
;
A
#
# COMPACT_ATOMS: atom_id res chain seq x y z
N ILE A 1 4.05 -4.93 -7.27
CA ILE A 1 5.18 -5.64 -6.63
C ILE A 1 5.66 -4.77 -5.48
N THR A 2 5.85 -5.36 -4.30
CA THR A 2 6.53 -4.73 -3.17
C THR A 2 7.99 -5.13 -3.19
N ASP A 3 8.86 -4.15 -3.44
CA ASP A 3 10.30 -4.30 -3.53
C ASP A 3 10.91 -3.83 -2.19
N SER A 4 10.58 -4.57 -1.13
CA SER A 4 10.61 -4.09 0.26
C SER A 4 11.98 -3.63 0.72
N ASN A 5 13.04 -4.39 0.41
CA ASN A 5 14.42 -4.02 0.77
C ASN A 5 14.95 -2.81 -0.01
N ASN A 6 14.27 -2.42 -1.09
CA ASN A 6 14.52 -1.18 -1.82
C ASN A 6 13.52 -0.07 -1.46
N ASN A 7 12.73 -0.25 -0.39
CA ASN A 7 11.80 0.72 0.18
C ASN A 7 10.79 1.27 -0.84
N ARG A 8 10.36 0.45 -1.80
CA ARG A 8 9.48 0.92 -2.87
C ARG A 8 8.44 -0.09 -3.29
N VAL A 9 7.39 0.44 -3.90
CA VAL A 9 6.38 -0.31 -4.65
C VAL A 9 6.58 -0.02 -6.12
N VAL A 10 6.51 -1.05 -6.97
CA VAL A 10 6.56 -0.89 -8.43
C VAL A 10 5.39 -1.60 -9.11
N GLU A 11 4.86 -0.96 -10.15
CA GLU A 11 3.95 -1.57 -11.13
C GLU A 11 4.74 -1.85 -12.40
N VAL A 12 4.57 -3.04 -12.95
CA VAL A 12 5.28 -3.48 -14.15
C VAL A 12 4.29 -3.97 -15.19
N THR A 13 4.64 -3.78 -16.45
CA THR A 13 3.94 -4.40 -17.58
C THR A 13 4.34 -5.87 -17.71
N HIS A 14 3.56 -6.64 -18.49
CA HIS A 14 3.93 -8.00 -18.89
C HIS A 14 5.27 -8.07 -19.64
N ARG A 15 5.73 -6.96 -20.22
CA ARG A 15 7.05 -6.85 -20.87
C ARG A 15 8.17 -6.43 -19.91
N LYS A 16 7.92 -6.50 -18.59
CA LYS A 16 8.85 -6.15 -17.50
C LYS A 16 9.24 -4.66 -17.43
N GLY A 17 8.59 -3.79 -18.20
CA GLY A 17 8.78 -2.34 -18.06
C GLY A 17 8.08 -1.79 -16.81
N VAL A 18 8.78 -0.99 -16.01
CA VAL A 18 8.22 -0.29 -14.84
C VAL A 18 7.38 0.90 -15.32
N VAL A 19 6.12 0.97 -14.87
CA VAL A 19 5.15 2.03 -15.26
C VAL A 19 4.65 2.86 -14.09
N PHE A 20 5.00 2.48 -12.86
CA PHE A 20 4.76 3.26 -11.65
C PHE A 20 5.76 2.86 -10.59
N THR A 21 6.24 3.83 -9.82
CA THR A 21 7.10 3.64 -8.65
C THR A 21 6.63 4.56 -7.55
N TYR A 22 6.56 4.05 -6.33
CA TYR A 22 6.38 4.85 -5.12
C TYR A 22 7.44 4.47 -4.08
N VAL A 23 8.21 5.45 -3.60
CA VAL A 23 9.24 5.26 -2.58
C VAL A 23 8.65 5.62 -1.22
N THR A 24 8.85 4.76 -0.24
CA THR A 24 8.15 4.79 1.06
C THR A 24 8.95 5.44 2.19
N ASN A 25 10.24 5.74 1.96
CA ASN A 25 11.14 6.27 2.99
C ASN A 25 11.57 7.74 2.78
N THR A 26 10.84 8.49 1.95
CA THR A 26 11.19 9.89 1.61
C THR A 26 10.28 10.93 2.26
N ARG A 27 9.19 10.51 2.91
CA ARG A 27 8.28 11.42 3.62
C ARG A 27 8.92 11.85 4.95
N PRO A 28 8.64 13.07 5.42
CA PRO A 28 9.04 13.47 6.77
C PRO A 28 8.58 12.46 7.82
N GLY A 29 9.49 12.08 8.71
CA GLY A 29 9.25 11.08 9.75
C GLY A 29 9.42 9.62 9.32
N SER A 30 9.45 9.30 8.02
CA SER A 30 9.56 7.90 7.58
C SER A 30 10.82 7.22 8.13
N ILE A 31 10.66 5.96 8.52
CA ILE A 31 11.78 5.08 8.89
C ILE A 31 12.66 4.84 7.66
N ALA A 32 13.97 4.72 7.87
CA ALA A 32 14.94 4.49 6.79
C ALA A 32 14.68 3.19 6.00
N GLN A 33 14.15 2.16 6.67
CA GLN A 33 13.78 0.87 6.13
C GLN A 33 12.33 0.54 6.54
N PRO A 34 11.32 1.10 5.86
CA PRO A 34 9.92 0.89 6.22
C PRO A 34 9.37 -0.46 5.74
N LEU A 35 10.09 -1.13 4.82
CA LEU A 35 9.82 -2.48 4.34
C LEU A 35 8.35 -2.71 3.92
N PRO A 36 7.81 -1.97 2.93
CA PRO A 36 6.41 -2.13 2.53
C PRO A 36 6.11 -3.57 2.10
N THR A 37 5.04 -4.16 2.62
CA THR A 37 4.77 -5.60 2.52
C THR A 37 3.75 -5.93 1.43
N ARG A 38 2.72 -5.11 1.30
CA ARG A 38 1.68 -5.26 0.27
C ARG A 38 1.48 -3.97 -0.52
N ALA A 39 1.20 -4.13 -1.80
CA ALA A 39 0.59 -3.08 -2.60
C ALA A 39 -0.38 -3.64 -3.65
N VAL A 40 -1.54 -3.00 -3.80
CA VAL A 40 -2.60 -3.38 -4.75
C VAL A 40 -3.08 -2.15 -5.49
N ARG A 41 -3.14 -2.21 -6.83
CA ARG A 41 -3.83 -1.22 -7.66
C ARG A 41 -5.33 -1.50 -7.53
N LEU A 42 -6.07 -0.51 -7.03
CA LEU A 42 -7.52 -0.56 -6.82
C LEU A 42 -8.26 -0.24 -8.12
N ALA A 43 -9.56 -0.58 -8.17
CA ALA A 43 -10.42 -0.36 -9.32
C ALA A 43 -10.55 1.13 -9.70
N ASN A 44 -10.47 2.03 -8.73
CA ASN A 44 -10.46 3.49 -8.96
C ASN A 44 -9.12 4.03 -9.49
N GLY A 45 -8.11 3.18 -9.66
CA GLY A 45 -6.80 3.56 -10.17
C GLY A 45 -5.78 3.98 -9.12
N ASN A 46 -6.13 4.07 -7.83
CA ASN A 46 -5.17 4.32 -6.74
C ASN A 46 -4.39 3.04 -6.37
N THR A 47 -3.23 3.17 -5.74
CA THR A 47 -2.50 2.04 -5.14
C THR A 47 -2.62 2.09 -3.64
N LEU A 48 -3.22 1.06 -3.04
CA LEU A 48 -3.19 0.84 -1.60
C LEU A 48 -1.85 0.18 -1.23
N ILE A 49 -1.17 0.67 -0.20
CA ILE A 49 0.15 0.22 0.24
C ILE A 49 0.11 0.00 1.75
N SER A 50 0.54 -1.18 2.21
CA SER A 50 0.84 -1.45 3.61
C SER A 50 2.30 -1.07 3.86
N ASP A 51 2.51 0.10 4.47
CA ASP A 51 3.81 0.72 4.69
C ASP A 51 4.32 0.32 6.08
N GLN A 52 4.69 -0.96 6.19
CA GLN A 52 4.79 -1.74 7.43
C GLN A 52 5.41 -0.97 8.60
N PHE A 53 6.71 -0.68 8.58
CA PHE A 53 7.37 -0.02 9.72
C PHE A 53 7.23 1.50 9.71
N ASN A 54 6.48 2.06 8.77
CA ASN A 54 5.95 3.42 8.93
C ASN A 54 4.56 3.40 9.59
N ASP A 55 4.13 2.25 10.13
CA ASP A 55 2.96 2.09 11.00
C ASP A 55 1.66 2.64 10.39
N GLN A 56 1.52 2.47 9.06
CA GLN A 56 0.35 2.96 8.36
C GLN A 56 0.02 2.17 7.09
N VAL A 57 -1.22 2.37 6.64
CA VAL A 57 -1.70 2.03 5.31
C VAL A 57 -2.00 3.33 4.58
N ILE A 58 -1.50 3.48 3.36
CA ILE A 58 -1.77 4.65 2.50
C ILE A 58 -2.41 4.23 1.19
N ALA A 59 -3.26 5.09 0.62
CA ALA A 59 -3.60 5.02 -0.79
C ALA A 59 -2.94 6.17 -1.53
N VAL A 60 -2.27 5.87 -2.65
CA VAL A 60 -1.61 6.86 -3.50
C VAL A 60 -2.21 6.88 -4.89
N ASP A 61 -2.38 8.07 -5.47
CA ASP A 61 -2.82 8.20 -6.87
C ASP A 61 -1.67 7.87 -7.86
N ARG A 62 -1.94 8.01 -9.17
CA ARG A 62 -0.94 7.76 -10.23
C ARG A 62 0.18 8.80 -10.25
N ALA A 63 -0.03 10.00 -9.70
CA ALA A 63 0.97 11.04 -9.57
C ALA A 63 1.83 10.88 -8.31
N GLY A 64 1.47 9.95 -7.41
CA GLY A 64 2.17 9.70 -6.16
C GLY A 64 1.66 10.53 -4.98
N ASN A 65 0.52 11.22 -5.13
CA ASN A 65 -0.10 11.93 -4.00
C ASN A 65 -0.79 10.94 -3.09
N ILE A 66 -0.64 11.10 -1.77
CA ILE A 66 -1.43 10.34 -0.80
C ILE A 66 -2.84 10.92 -0.77
N VAL A 67 -3.83 10.05 -0.98
CA VAL A 67 -5.26 10.39 -1.01
C VAL A 67 -6.06 9.72 0.11
N PHE A 68 -5.42 8.85 0.89
CA PHE A 68 -5.95 8.24 2.10
C PHE A 68 -4.79 7.77 2.98
N THR A 69 -4.97 7.88 4.29
CA THR A 69 -4.05 7.34 5.31
C THR A 69 -4.87 6.74 6.45
N GLN A 70 -4.39 5.62 6.98
CA GLN A 70 -4.79 5.03 8.26
C GLN A 70 -3.51 4.62 9.00
N GLY A 71 -3.33 5.09 10.22
CA GLY A 71 -2.07 4.98 10.96
C GLY A 71 -1.24 6.26 10.86
N GLN A 72 -0.29 6.42 11.79
CA GLN A 72 0.62 7.55 11.84
C GLN A 72 2.07 7.03 11.87
N ILE A 73 2.98 7.75 11.20
CA ILE A 73 4.38 7.35 11.14
C ILE A 73 4.97 7.25 12.55
N GLN A 74 5.60 6.11 12.86
CA GLN A 74 6.26 5.84 14.14
C GLN A 74 5.33 5.98 15.36
N THR A 75 4.02 5.75 15.17
CA THR A 75 3.04 5.75 16.25
C THR A 75 2.31 4.41 16.22
N ASP A 76 2.98 3.39 16.77
CA ASP A 76 2.41 2.07 16.93
C ASP A 76 1.52 2.00 18.18
N GLY A 77 0.45 1.21 18.10
CA GLY A 77 -0.50 1.12 19.20
C GLY A 77 -1.74 0.31 18.88
N THR A 78 -2.72 0.42 19.76
CA THR A 78 -4.04 -0.22 19.65
C THR A 78 -5.17 0.80 19.71
N GLY A 79 -4.84 2.09 19.80
CA GLY A 79 -5.79 3.19 19.76
C GLY A 79 -6.36 3.43 18.37
N LEU A 80 -7.28 4.39 18.30
CA LEU A 80 -7.81 4.84 17.02
C LEU A 80 -6.69 5.47 16.20
N ASP A 81 -6.52 5.02 14.96
CA ASP A 81 -5.50 5.51 14.04
C ASP A 81 -4.04 5.23 14.45
N GLU A 82 -3.84 4.24 15.33
CA GLU A 82 -2.53 3.69 15.67
C GLU A 82 -2.45 2.27 15.10
N LEU A 83 -1.57 2.05 14.11
CA LEU A 83 -1.33 0.72 13.57
C LEU A 83 0.05 0.24 14.00
N ASN A 84 0.19 -1.05 14.28
CA ASN A 84 1.49 -1.64 14.57
C ASN A 84 1.89 -2.55 13.40
N ALA A 85 2.88 -2.11 12.61
CA ALA A 85 3.46 -2.90 11.53
C ALA A 85 2.42 -3.57 10.59
N PRO A 86 1.46 -2.84 10.00
CA PRO A 86 0.40 -3.44 9.19
C PRO A 86 0.97 -4.20 7.99
N TYR A 87 0.60 -5.47 7.86
CA TYR A 87 1.19 -6.37 6.86
C TYR A 87 0.38 -6.46 5.55
N ASP A 88 -0.94 -6.43 5.63
CA ASP A 88 -1.84 -6.49 4.47
C ASP A 88 -3.05 -5.59 4.71
N ALA A 89 -3.59 -5.00 3.65
CA ALA A 89 -4.78 -4.18 3.68
C ALA A 89 -5.57 -4.35 2.39
N LYS A 90 -6.89 -4.32 2.51
CA LYS A 90 -7.83 -4.53 1.40
C LYS A 90 -9.00 -3.57 1.52
N VAL A 91 -9.51 -3.10 0.38
CA VAL A 91 -10.75 -2.32 0.33
C VAL A 91 -11.93 -3.29 0.20
N ILE A 92 -12.90 -3.18 1.09
CA ILE A 92 -14.12 -3.98 1.02
C ILE A 92 -14.86 -3.66 -0.29
N GLY A 93 -15.26 -4.69 -1.02
CA GLY A 93 -15.94 -4.55 -2.32
C GLY A 93 -14.98 -4.35 -3.51
N ASP A 94 -13.69 -4.11 -3.28
CA ASP A 94 -12.69 -4.14 -4.34
C ASP A 94 -11.97 -5.49 -4.33
N PHE A 95 -12.28 -6.32 -5.32
CA PHE A 95 -11.69 -7.64 -5.48
C PHE A 95 -10.48 -7.63 -6.43
N THR A 96 -9.92 -6.46 -6.76
CA THR A 96 -8.76 -6.39 -7.66
C THR A 96 -7.58 -7.15 -7.06
N GLY A 97 -7.08 -8.15 -7.80
CA GLY A 97 -6.02 -9.03 -7.31
C GLY A 97 -6.46 -10.02 -6.22
N LEU A 98 -7.77 -10.24 -6.05
CA LEU A 98 -8.38 -11.20 -5.15
C LEU A 98 -9.43 -12.03 -5.90
N THR A 99 -9.81 -13.18 -5.35
CA THR A 99 -10.97 -13.93 -5.86
C THR A 99 -12.24 -13.21 -5.43
N ASN A 100 -13.07 -12.81 -6.39
CA ASN A 100 -14.39 -12.22 -6.11
C ASN A 100 -15.34 -13.33 -5.59
N PRO A 101 -15.81 -13.28 -4.33
CA PRO A 101 -16.69 -14.29 -3.75
C PRO A 101 -18.11 -14.27 -4.34
N LEU A 102 -18.49 -13.20 -5.05
CA LEU A 102 -19.82 -13.04 -5.65
C LEU A 102 -19.87 -13.48 -7.13
N ALA A 103 -18.75 -13.91 -7.71
CA ALA A 103 -18.66 -14.20 -9.14
C ALA A 103 -19.41 -15.48 -9.59
N GLY A 104 -20.16 -16.14 -8.70
CA GLY A 104 -20.94 -17.35 -8.99
C GLY A 104 -22.30 -17.42 -8.31
N SER A 105 -22.79 -16.33 -7.74
CA SER A 105 -24.16 -16.23 -7.20
C SER A 105 -25.03 -15.47 -8.20
N GLU A 106 -25.56 -16.19 -9.19
CA GLU A 106 -26.78 -15.80 -9.91
C GLU A 106 -28.01 -16.40 -9.22
#